data_AF-A0A8W8KWF0-F1
#
_entry.id   AF-A0A8W8KWF0-F1
#
_cell.length_a   1.000
_cell.length_b   1.000
_cell.length_c   1.000
_cell.angle_alpha   90.00
_cell.angle_beta   90.00
_cell.angle_gamma   90.00
#
_symmetry.space_group_name_H-M   'P 1'
#
loop_
_entity.id
_entity.type
_entity.pdbx_description
1 polymer ?
#
loop_
_entity_poly.entity_id
_entity_poly.type
_entity_poly.pdbx_seq_one_letter_code
_entity_poly.pdbx_strand_id
1 'polypeptide(L)'
;MKTEVKQNARQNIFTCSAPRIVEEVMSKSADVNAPPASRPKPANLTRMANRVRLTKRPKDPKDLDFELDQQFLEDQIPNFKTLDVYASGQRHLLVYSEHQLELLSKAKTWYMDSTFHVVKKPWTQLLSIHAFI
;
A
#
# COMPACT_ATOMS: atom_id res chain seq x y z
N MET A 1 -10.84 -9.56 21.42
CA MET A 1 -10.85 -8.22 20.77
C MET A 1 -9.52 -7.44 20.75
N LYS A 2 -9.07 -6.66 21.78
CA LYS A 2 -7.86 -5.79 21.60
C LYS A 2 -6.59 -6.59 21.24
N THR A 3 -6.32 -7.67 21.97
CA THR A 3 -5.17 -8.56 21.74
C THR A 3 -5.23 -9.22 20.37
N GLU A 4 -6.42 -9.65 19.98
CA GLU A 4 -6.71 -10.27 18.70
C GLU A 4 -6.51 -9.30 17.53
N VAL A 5 -6.97 -8.05 17.63
CA VAL A 5 -6.67 -7.00 16.64
C VAL A 5 -5.16 -6.83 16.49
N LYS A 6 -4.39 -6.83 17.59
CA LYS A 6 -2.92 -6.72 17.52
C LYS A 6 -2.30 -7.96 16.86
N GLN A 7 -2.80 -9.15 17.13
CA GLN A 7 -2.30 -10.39 16.55
C GLN A 7 -2.58 -10.45 15.04
N ASN A 8 -3.82 -10.19 14.63
CA ASN A 8 -4.20 -10.15 13.22
C ASN A 8 -3.43 -9.05 12.47
N ALA A 9 -3.20 -7.90 13.10
CA ALA A 9 -2.41 -6.82 12.51
C ALA A 9 -0.92 -7.20 12.31
N ARG A 10 -0.36 -8.08 13.14
CA ARG A 10 1.01 -8.61 13.00
C ARG A 10 1.12 -9.66 11.90
N GLN A 11 0.10 -10.49 11.74
CA GLN A 11 0.09 -11.53 10.71
C GLN A 11 -0.18 -10.93 9.32
N ASN A 12 -1.02 -9.90 9.26
CA ASN A 12 -1.46 -9.28 8.02
C ASN A 12 -0.92 -7.86 7.91
N ILE A 13 0.40 -7.67 7.78
CA ILE A 13 1.00 -6.31 7.78
C ILE A 13 0.65 -5.57 6.47
N PHE A 14 0.71 -6.27 5.34
CA PHE A 14 0.59 -5.72 3.98
C PHE A 14 -0.64 -6.22 3.21
N THR A 15 -1.27 -7.30 3.66
CA THR A 15 -2.32 -8.03 2.93
C THR A 15 -3.74 -7.51 3.14
N CYS A 16 -4.04 -6.89 4.29
CA CYS A 16 -5.40 -6.47 4.64
C CYS A 16 -5.42 -5.06 5.24
N SER A 17 -6.46 -4.27 4.95
CA SER A 17 -6.63 -2.96 5.57
C SER A 17 -6.91 -3.09 7.08
N ALA A 18 -6.40 -2.14 7.87
CA ALA A 18 -6.63 -2.13 9.32
C ALA A 18 -8.13 -2.01 9.69
N PRO A 19 -8.96 -1.20 8.99
CA PRO A 19 -10.41 -1.18 9.22
C PRO A 19 -11.07 -2.54 9.02
N ARG A 20 -10.69 -3.28 7.96
CA ARG A 20 -11.25 -4.60 7.66
C ARG A 20 -10.94 -5.61 8.78
N ILE A 21 -9.71 -5.61 9.31
CA ILE A 21 -9.35 -6.46 10.45
C ILE A 21 -10.21 -6.12 11.67
N VAL A 22 -10.43 -4.83 11.93
CA VAL A 22 -11.24 -4.40 13.08
C VAL A 22 -12.69 -4.82 12.91
N GLU A 23 -13.25 -4.64 11.72
CA GLU A 23 -14.62 -5.06 11.39
C GLU A 23 -14.80 -6.57 11.61
N GLU A 24 -13.87 -7.38 11.10
CA GLU A 24 -13.92 -8.85 11.27
C GLU A 24 -13.80 -9.28 12.74
N VAL A 25 -12.92 -8.65 13.51
CA VAL A 25 -12.76 -8.96 14.95
C VAL A 25 -13.98 -8.48 15.75
N MET A 26 -14.56 -7.34 15.39
CA MET A 26 -15.77 -6.83 16.04
C MET A 26 -17.00 -7.68 15.70
N SER A 27 -17.17 -8.14 14.47
CA SER A 27 -18.30 -9.01 14.12
C SER A 27 -18.26 -10.34 14.87
N LYS A 28 -17.06 -10.86 15.20
CA LYS A 28 -16.87 -12.10 15.96
C LYS A 28 -17.03 -11.95 17.47
N SER A 29 -16.61 -10.81 18.04
CA SER A 29 -16.39 -10.69 19.49
C SER A 29 -17.03 -9.47 20.17
N ALA A 30 -17.76 -8.62 19.43
CA ALA A 30 -18.42 -7.46 20.03
C ALA A 30 -19.74 -7.86 20.69
N ASP A 31 -19.92 -7.43 21.94
CA ASP A 31 -21.20 -7.50 22.63
C ASP A 31 -22.13 -6.39 22.13
N VAL A 32 -23.12 -6.78 21.33
CA VAL A 32 -24.12 -5.88 20.74
C VAL A 32 -25.12 -5.38 21.79
N ASN A 33 -25.22 -6.03 22.94
CA ASN A 33 -26.15 -5.67 24.01
C ASN A 33 -25.51 -4.73 25.05
N ALA A 34 -24.18 -4.64 25.08
CA ALA A 34 -23.48 -3.72 25.98
C ALA A 34 -23.90 -2.25 25.74
N PRO A 35 -23.92 -1.40 26.79
CA PRO A 35 -24.20 0.03 26.63
C PRO A 35 -23.23 0.69 25.63
N PRO A 36 -23.68 1.66 24.80
CA PRO A 36 -22.84 2.29 23.77
C PRO A 36 -21.52 2.86 24.29
N ALA A 37 -21.50 3.40 25.51
CA ALA A 37 -20.30 3.95 26.15
C ALA A 37 -19.23 2.89 26.47
N SER A 38 -19.65 1.65 26.73
CA SER A 38 -18.76 0.52 27.03
C SER A 38 -18.25 -0.17 25.77
N ARG A 39 -18.84 0.14 24.60
CA ARG A 39 -18.42 -0.45 23.34
C ARG A 39 -17.10 0.17 22.85
N PRO A 40 -16.17 -0.66 22.38
CA PRO A 40 -14.92 -0.17 21.83
C PRO A 40 -15.16 0.59 20.52
N LYS A 41 -14.53 1.76 20.40
CA LYS A 41 -14.61 2.58 19.19
C LYS A 41 -13.76 1.96 18.06
N PRO A 42 -14.33 1.63 16.89
CA PRO A 42 -13.59 1.03 15.78
C PRO A 42 -12.37 1.86 15.37
N ALA A 43 -12.52 3.19 15.30
CA ALA A 43 -11.42 4.10 14.95
C ALA A 43 -10.20 4.00 15.89
N ASN A 44 -10.42 3.70 17.18
CA ASN A 44 -9.32 3.51 18.13
C ASN A 44 -8.61 2.17 17.90
N LEU A 45 -9.36 1.12 17.58
CA LEU A 45 -8.81 -0.19 17.24
C LEU A 45 -8.02 -0.14 15.93
N THR A 46 -8.51 0.60 14.92
CA THR A 46 -7.83 0.81 13.65
C THR A 46 -6.50 1.53 13.86
N ARG A 47 -6.49 2.60 14.66
CA ARG A 47 -5.25 3.31 15.04
C ARG A 47 -4.27 2.39 15.77
N MET A 48 -4.77 1.54 16.67
CA MET A 48 -3.95 0.56 17.38
C MET A 48 -3.33 -0.47 16.42
N ALA A 49 -4.10 -1.03 15.49
CA ALA A 49 -3.61 -1.95 14.46
C ALA A 49 -2.52 -1.29 13.59
N ASN A 50 -2.76 -0.05 13.14
CA ASN A 50 -1.78 0.71 12.35
C ASN A 50 -0.49 0.98 13.15
N ARG A 51 -0.58 1.30 14.44
CA ARG A 51 0.59 1.52 15.29
C ARG A 51 1.43 0.25 15.44
N VAL A 52 0.81 -0.92 15.57
CA VAL A 52 1.52 -2.20 15.60
C VAL A 52 2.22 -2.46 14.27
N ARG A 53 1.53 -2.25 13.14
CA ARG A 53 2.12 -2.43 11.81
C ARG A 53 3.28 -1.48 11.56
N LEU A 54 3.16 -0.22 11.99
CA LEU A 54 4.22 0.78 11.82
C LEU A 54 5.55 0.32 12.42
N THR A 55 5.53 -0.33 13.58
CA THR A 55 6.76 -0.85 14.22
C THR A 55 7.43 -1.99 13.46
N LYS A 56 6.71 -2.63 12.53
CA LYS A 56 7.18 -3.79 11.75
C LYS A 56 7.48 -3.46 10.29
N ARG A 57 7.06 -2.28 9.81
CA ARG A 57 7.39 -1.84 8.45
C ARG A 57 8.90 -1.65 8.33
N PRO A 58 9.51 -2.04 7.19
CA PRO A 58 10.87 -1.64 6.86
C PRO A 58 11.01 -0.12 6.99
N LYS A 59 12.21 0.33 7.34
CA LYS A 59 12.51 1.76 7.31
C LYS A 59 12.55 2.22 5.86
N ASP A 60 12.05 3.43 5.61
CA ASP A 60 12.16 4.05 4.28
C ASP A 60 13.65 4.11 3.87
N PRO A 61 13.97 3.86 2.59
CA PRO A 61 15.33 3.96 2.09
C PRO A 61 15.86 5.40 2.23
N LYS A 62 17.18 5.56 2.35
CA LYS A 62 17.81 6.88 2.52
C LYS A 62 18.21 7.52 1.19
N ASP A 63 18.54 6.68 0.22
CA ASP A 63 19.01 7.01 -1.12
C ASP A 63 18.40 6.03 -2.13
N LEU A 64 18.79 6.16 -3.39
CA LEU A 64 18.34 5.27 -4.47
C LEU A 64 19.21 4.01 -4.59
N ASP A 65 20.08 3.70 -3.62
CA ASP A 65 21.01 2.56 -3.66
C ASP A 65 20.49 1.41 -2.77
N PHE A 66 19.33 0.87 -3.13
CA PHE A 66 18.70 -0.29 -2.46
C PHE A 66 18.31 -1.38 -3.47
N GLU A 67 18.20 -2.63 -3.02
CA GLU A 67 17.67 -3.72 -3.86
C GLU A 67 16.14 -3.80 -3.75
N LEU A 68 15.48 -4.09 -4.87
CA LEU A 68 14.05 -4.39 -4.87
C LEU A 68 13.82 -5.86 -4.54
N ASP A 69 12.99 -6.12 -3.55
CA ASP A 69 12.50 -7.46 -3.24
C ASP A 69 11.39 -7.82 -4.23
N GLN A 70 11.80 -8.37 -5.38
CA GLN A 70 10.92 -8.71 -6.48
C GLN A 70 9.86 -9.75 -6.06
N GLN A 71 10.26 -10.76 -5.28
CA GLN A 71 9.35 -11.80 -4.80
C GLN A 71 8.27 -11.21 -3.89
N PHE A 72 8.66 -10.33 -2.96
CA PHE A 72 7.70 -9.64 -2.10
C PHE A 72 6.69 -8.82 -2.92
N LEU A 73 7.14 -8.13 -3.96
CA LEU A 73 6.25 -7.34 -4.83
C LEU A 73 5.29 -8.26 -5.58
N GLU A 74 5.77 -9.35 -6.16
CA GLU A 74 4.92 -10.33 -6.84
C GLU A 74 3.87 -10.94 -5.91
N ASP A 75 4.24 -11.25 -4.66
CA ASP A 75 3.32 -11.77 -3.65
C ASP A 75 2.26 -10.73 -3.22
N GLN A 76 2.63 -9.45 -3.11
CA GLN A 76 1.74 -8.40 -2.60
C GLN A 76 0.90 -7.70 -3.68
N ILE A 77 1.41 -7.58 -4.91
CA ILE A 77 0.75 -6.90 -6.04
C ILE A 77 0.80 -7.76 -7.31
N PRO A 78 0.22 -8.99 -7.30
CA PRO A 78 0.42 -9.99 -8.36
C PRO A 78 -0.05 -9.56 -9.76
N ASN A 79 -0.96 -8.59 -9.86
CA ASN A 79 -1.47 -8.07 -11.13
C ASN A 79 -0.62 -6.94 -11.72
N PHE A 80 0.42 -6.52 -11.00
CA PHE A 80 1.34 -5.48 -11.42
C PHE A 80 2.73 -6.05 -11.63
N LYS A 81 3.34 -5.70 -12.75
CA LYS A 81 4.75 -5.90 -13.01
C LYS A 81 5.52 -4.72 -12.44
N THR A 82 6.70 -5.03 -11.92
CA THR A 82 7.67 -4.06 -11.43
C THR A 82 8.95 -4.20 -12.22
N LEU A 83 9.53 -3.07 -12.64
CA LEU A 83 10.77 -3.05 -13.40
C LEU A 83 11.69 -1.98 -12.82
N ASP A 84 12.97 -2.33 -12.66
CA ASP A 84 14.03 -1.47 -12.20
C ASP A 84 14.99 -1.19 -13.35
N VAL A 85 15.03 0.05 -13.83
CA VAL A 85 15.81 0.42 -15.02
C VAL A 85 16.67 1.64 -14.77
N TYR A 86 17.80 1.67 -15.46
CA TYR A 86 18.66 2.85 -15.53
C TYR A 86 18.53 3.47 -16.91
N ALA A 87 18.04 4.72 -16.96
CA ALA A 87 17.89 5.49 -18.19
C ALA A 87 18.47 6.88 -17.98
N SER A 88 19.27 7.37 -18.92
CA SER A 88 19.88 8.71 -18.86
C SER A 88 20.62 9.02 -17.54
N GLY A 89 21.24 8.00 -16.94
CA GLY A 89 21.96 8.13 -15.66
C GLY A 89 21.07 8.20 -14.42
N GLN A 90 19.77 7.96 -14.54
CA GLN A 90 18.83 7.94 -13.42
C GLN A 90 18.19 6.56 -13.25
N ARG A 91 17.95 6.16 -12.00
CA ARG A 91 17.22 4.94 -11.66
C ARG A 91 15.72 5.21 -11.68
N HIS A 92 14.97 4.37 -12.39
CA HIS A 92 13.52 4.45 -12.50
C HIS A 92 12.89 3.13 -12.07
N LEU A 93 11.88 3.22 -11.21
CA LEU A 93 11.02 2.10 -10.87
C LEU A 93 9.69 2.25 -11.61
N LEU A 94 9.37 1.27 -12.45
CA LEU A 94 8.11 1.21 -13.18
C LEU A 94 7.19 0.23 -12.49
N VAL A 95 5.92 0.61 -12.35
CA VAL A 95 4.85 -0.25 -11.84
C VAL A 95 3.70 -0.15 -12.83
N TYR A 96 3.30 -1.28 -13.41
CA TYR A 96 2.24 -1.29 -14.43
C TYR A 96 1.55 -2.66 -14.49
N SER A 97 0.30 -2.72 -14.94
CA SER A 97 -0.36 -3.98 -15.30
C SER A 97 -0.31 -4.21 -16.81
N GLU A 98 -0.44 -5.47 -17.24
CA GLU A 98 -0.55 -5.78 -18.68
C GLU A 98 -1.76 -5.12 -19.31
N HIS A 99 -2.87 -5.03 -18.57
CA HIS A 99 -4.06 -4.33 -19.03
C HIS A 99 -3.80 -2.83 -19.27
N GLN A 100 -3.04 -2.17 -18.38
CA GLN A 100 -2.65 -0.77 -18.61
C GLN A 100 -1.83 -0.62 -19.89
N LEU A 101 -0.89 -1.54 -20.16
CA LEU A 101 -0.13 -1.51 -21.42
C LEU A 101 -1.02 -1.74 -22.65
N GLU A 102 -1.99 -2.64 -22.56
CA GLU A 102 -2.96 -2.88 -23.64
C GLU A 102 -3.83 -1.64 -23.92
N LEU A 103 -4.30 -0.97 -22.87
CA LEU A 103 -5.03 0.28 -23.00
C LEU A 103 -4.17 1.38 -23.63
N LEU A 104 -2.92 1.51 -23.16
CA LEU A 104 -1.96 2.47 -23.73
C LEU A 104 -1.64 2.20 -25.19
N SER A 105 -1.54 0.93 -25.61
CA SER A 105 -1.24 0.58 -27.01
C SER A 105 -2.40 0.87 -27.98
N LYS A 106 -3.64 0.89 -27.48
CA LYS A 106 -4.84 1.23 -28.26
C LYS A 106 -5.15 2.73 -28.25
N ALA A 107 -4.63 3.47 -27.28
CA ALA A 107 -4.90 4.89 -27.13
C ALA A 107 -4.23 5.70 -28.26
N LYS A 108 -4.99 6.62 -28.87
CA LYS A 108 -4.44 7.56 -29.87
C LYS A 108 -3.56 8.63 -29.24
N THR A 109 -3.85 8.99 -28.00
CA THR A 109 -3.18 10.06 -27.27
C THR A 109 -3.01 9.65 -25.82
N TRP A 110 -1.82 9.95 -25.31
CA TRP A 110 -1.36 9.67 -23.97
C TRP A 110 -0.77 10.96 -23.41
N TYR A 111 -0.91 11.15 -22.11
CA TYR A 111 -0.39 12.28 -21.38
C TYR A 111 0.39 11.77 -20.19
N MET A 112 1.51 12.42 -19.91
CA MET A 112 2.30 12.15 -18.72
C MET A 112 2.09 13.30 -17.74
N ASP A 113 1.58 12.99 -16.56
CA ASP A 113 1.54 13.92 -15.45
C ASP A 113 2.75 13.69 -14.54
N SER A 114 3.32 14.78 -14.05
CA SER A 114 4.55 14.76 -13.25
C SER A 114 4.34 15.51 -11.94
N THR A 115 4.42 14.78 -10.83
CA THR A 115 4.30 15.33 -9.48
C THR A 115 5.69 15.39 -8.84
N PHE A 116 6.23 16.60 -8.67
CA PHE A 116 7.56 16.83 -8.10
C PHE A 116 7.54 17.20 -6.60
N HIS A 117 6.49 17.86 -6.12
CA HIS A 117 6.50 18.52 -4.81
C HIS A 117 5.99 17.65 -3.64
N VAL A 118 5.41 16.48 -3.93
CA VAL A 118 4.70 15.64 -2.93
C VAL A 118 5.41 14.31 -2.68
N VAL A 119 6.58 14.09 -3.27
CA VAL A 119 7.30 12.82 -3.14
C VAL A 119 8.32 12.92 -2.00
N LYS A 120 8.28 11.94 -1.08
CA LYS A 120 9.24 11.88 0.03
C LYS A 120 10.58 11.38 -0.47
N LYS A 121 11.67 11.89 0.10
CA LYS A 121 13.01 11.33 -0.10
C LYS A 121 13.00 9.81 0.15
N PRO A 122 13.76 9.02 -0.63
CA PRO A 122 14.78 9.45 -1.59
C PRO A 122 14.23 9.76 -2.99
N TRP A 123 12.93 9.58 -3.20
CA TRP A 123 12.27 9.83 -4.46
C TRP A 123 12.18 11.34 -4.72
N THR A 124 12.35 11.72 -5.98
CA THR A 124 12.33 13.12 -6.43
C THR A 124 11.15 13.41 -7.35
N GLN A 125 10.56 12.39 -7.99
CA GLN A 125 9.52 12.54 -9.00
C GLN A 125 8.57 11.34 -8.96
N LEU A 126 7.28 11.61 -9.17
CA LEU A 126 6.28 10.60 -9.48
C LEU A 126 5.71 10.94 -10.86
N LEU A 127 5.84 10.01 -11.80
CA LEU A 127 5.30 10.14 -13.15
C LEU A 127 4.11 9.20 -13.30
N SER A 128 2.99 9.73 -13.79
CA SER A 128 1.79 8.95 -14.10
C SER A 128 1.48 9.09 -15.59
N ILE A 129 1.30 7.96 -16.27
CA ILE A 129 0.88 7.94 -17.67
C ILE A 129 -0.62 7.69 -17.72
N HIS A 130 -1.33 8.58 -18.39
CA HIS A 130 -2.77 8.52 -18.59
C HIS A 130 -3.08 8.37 -20.08
N ALA A 131 -4.07 7.56 -20.40
CA ALA A 131 -4.66 7.49 -21.72
C ALA A 131 -6.17 7.73 -21.62
N PHE A 132 -6.71 8.38 -22.65
CA PHE A 132 -8.14 8.51 -22.86
C PHE A 132 -8.51 7.59 -24.02
N ILE A 133 -9.49 6.71 -23.77
CA ILE A 133 -10.00 5.71 -24.72
C ILE A 133 -11.45 6.03 -25.02
#